data_AF-A0A3B0SCW3-F1
#
_entry.id   AF-A0A3B0SCW3-F1
#
_cell.length_a   1.000
_cell.length_b   1.000
_cell.length_c   1.000
_cell.angle_alpha   90.00
_cell.angle_beta   90.00
_cell.angle_gamma   90.00
#
_symmetry.space_group_name_H-M   'P 1'
#
loop_
_entity.id
_entity.type
_entity.pdbx_description
1 polymer ?
#
loop_
_entity_poly.entity_id
_entity_poly.type
_entity_poly.pdbx_seq_one_letter_code
_entity_poly.pdbx_strand_id
1 'polypeptide(L)'
;MGYGEFPYSRVRETAYRLRYIHIRVGVPDSLRRLPSSAPQTMSMVRRARCDTPAMRKRAIIVGSGINGLTAAATLSVSGWDVTVYEAMPQIGGAARTVDLGTPGFLHDVGASILPMAPLSPAFKNLGITSAIEFITPSVSVAHPRDDGPAVGLSPDLGLVGPPDQTWNRWLARSTTDIGRTTRTLLSFPIPRLRDGLSAGIFGLQSLRRASAVARGFDTEEAGMLFAGLAAHAVAPLNHRAVTGVGLSLAAIAQTTGWPVIRGGTQKIVDRLADTIRANGGTIVVDTPVSTLDNVEPTDAVLLGTSAPAAAHIGGQRISRRLRHRLSGTAPGPGVYKVDWALKGHIPWTDPLCRDAATVHLG
;
A
#
# COMPACT_ATOMS: atom_id res chain seq x y z
N MET A 1 28.03 -40.91 -10.88
CA MET A 1 26.60 -40.52 -10.95
C MET A 1 26.57 -39.02 -10.70
N GLY A 2 26.87 -38.15 -11.66
CA GLY A 2 26.03 -37.88 -12.84
C GLY A 2 25.12 -36.70 -12.52
N TYR A 3 25.70 -35.50 -12.35
CA TYR A 3 24.97 -34.24 -12.17
C TYR A 3 24.24 -33.89 -13.47
N GLY A 4 22.92 -33.78 -13.41
CA GLY A 4 22.10 -33.30 -14.52
C GLY A 4 22.05 -31.78 -14.54
N GLU A 5 22.66 -31.18 -15.55
CA GLU A 5 22.50 -29.76 -15.89
C GLU A 5 21.05 -29.48 -16.30
N PHE A 6 20.40 -28.51 -15.65
CA PHE A 6 19.13 -27.94 -16.10
C PHE A 6 19.41 -26.78 -17.08
N PRO A 7 18.95 -26.84 -18.34
CA PRO A 7 19.23 -25.79 -19.31
C PRO A 7 18.33 -24.57 -19.08
N TYR A 8 18.90 -23.51 -18.52
CA TYR A 8 18.38 -22.14 -18.61
C TYR A 8 18.48 -21.68 -20.07
N SER A 9 17.45 -21.91 -20.88
CA SER A 9 17.29 -21.17 -22.13
C SER A 9 15.83 -20.98 -22.50
N ARG A 10 15.48 -19.71 -22.77
CA ARG A 10 14.20 -19.18 -23.30
C ARG A 10 13.12 -18.80 -22.30
N VAL A 11 13.39 -17.79 -21.48
CA VAL A 11 12.33 -16.84 -21.08
C VAL A 11 12.28 -15.76 -22.18
N ARG A 12 11.26 -15.84 -23.04
CA ARG A 12 11.01 -14.81 -24.07
C ARG A 12 10.68 -13.48 -23.39
N GLU A 13 11.42 -12.42 -23.77
CA GLU A 13 11.12 -11.04 -23.41
C GLU A 13 9.67 -10.70 -23.78
N THR A 14 8.81 -10.60 -22.77
CA THR A 14 7.48 -10.00 -22.93
C THR A 14 7.58 -8.58 -22.42
N ALA A 15 7.65 -7.61 -23.34
CA ALA A 15 7.73 -6.20 -23.00
C ALA A 15 6.49 -5.76 -22.21
N TYR A 16 6.66 -5.51 -20.91
CA TYR A 16 5.62 -4.95 -20.04
C TYR A 16 5.29 -3.52 -20.48
N ARG A 17 4.16 -3.33 -21.17
CA ARG A 17 3.56 -2.00 -21.35
C ARG A 17 2.69 -1.68 -20.13
N LEU A 18 3.27 -1.06 -19.11
CA LEU A 18 2.51 -0.34 -18.09
C LEU A 18 1.80 0.83 -18.76
N ARG A 19 0.52 0.64 -19.14
CA ARG A 19 -0.32 1.74 -19.63
C ARG A 19 -0.78 2.57 -18.44
N TYR A 20 -0.18 3.73 -18.23
CA TYR A 20 -0.69 4.72 -17.29
C TYR A 20 -2.08 5.18 -17.72
N ILE A 21 -3.05 4.94 -16.87
CA ILE A 21 -4.46 5.30 -17.08
C ILE A 21 -4.69 6.67 -16.46
N HIS A 22 -4.67 7.72 -17.27
CA HIS A 22 -5.30 8.99 -16.88
C HIS A 22 -6.82 8.76 -16.78
N ILE A 23 -7.36 8.95 -15.59
CA ILE A 23 -8.80 9.02 -15.33
C ILE A 23 -9.10 10.51 -15.13
N ARG A 24 -9.80 11.14 -16.09
CA ARG A 24 -10.47 12.41 -15.83
C ARG A 24 -11.73 12.09 -15.05
N VAL A 25 -11.67 12.31 -13.73
CA VAL A 25 -12.87 12.34 -12.89
C VAL A 25 -13.40 13.78 -12.96
N GLY A 26 -14.60 13.96 -13.51
CA GLY A 26 -15.30 15.23 -13.41
C GLY A 26 -15.64 15.48 -11.95
N VAL A 27 -15.08 16.52 -11.36
CA VAL A 27 -15.53 17.03 -10.06
C VAL A 27 -16.84 17.77 -10.33
N PRO A 28 -17.98 17.42 -9.71
CA PRO A 28 -19.20 18.21 -9.84
C PRO A 28 -18.96 19.64 -9.33
N ASP A 29 -19.49 20.64 -10.04
CA ASP A 29 -19.31 22.07 -9.74
C ASP A 29 -19.85 22.52 -8.36
N SER A 30 -20.51 21.63 -7.61
CA SER A 30 -21.10 21.90 -6.29
C SER A 30 -20.09 22.01 -5.14
N LEU A 31 -18.79 21.82 -5.36
CA LEU A 31 -17.74 21.98 -4.34
C LEU A 31 -16.97 23.32 -4.38
N ARG A 32 -17.35 24.25 -5.28
CA ARG A 32 -16.81 25.62 -5.29
C ARG A 32 -17.80 26.59 -4.65
N ARG A 33 -17.71 26.80 -3.34
CA ARG A 33 -17.90 28.08 -2.62
C ARG A 33 -18.10 27.81 -1.12
N LEU A 34 -17.12 28.24 -0.32
CA LEU A 34 -17.36 28.61 1.08
C LEU A 34 -17.12 30.12 1.17
N PRO A 35 -18.10 30.94 1.57
CA PRO A 35 -17.85 32.31 2.01
C PRO A 35 -17.60 32.35 3.52
N SER A 36 -16.66 33.21 3.93
CA SER A 36 -16.31 33.50 5.32
C SER A 36 -17.32 34.42 6.01
N SER A 37 -17.68 34.08 7.25
CA SER A 37 -18.04 34.92 8.42
C SER A 37 -18.94 36.18 8.30
N ALA A 38 -20.18 36.05 8.84
CA ALA A 38 -20.95 36.84 9.85
C ALA A 38 -21.06 38.41 9.78
N PRO A 39 -22.13 39.08 10.31
CA PRO A 39 -22.97 38.73 11.48
C PRO A 39 -24.53 38.93 11.36
N GLN A 40 -25.20 38.71 12.49
CA GLN A 40 -26.59 38.29 12.76
C GLN A 40 -27.70 39.36 12.64
N THR A 41 -28.95 38.93 12.38
CA THR A 41 -30.13 39.39 13.13
C THR A 41 -31.30 38.39 13.06
N MET A 42 -32.04 38.28 14.16
CA MET A 42 -33.04 37.27 14.49
C MET A 42 -34.33 37.37 13.65
N SER A 43 -34.92 36.22 13.34
CA SER A 43 -36.38 36.06 13.16
C SER A 43 -36.78 34.63 13.51
N MET A 44 -37.49 34.49 14.63
CA MET A 44 -38.10 33.23 15.07
C MET A 44 -39.37 32.97 14.24
N VAL A 45 -39.26 32.07 13.27
CA VAL A 45 -40.40 31.27 12.84
C VAL A 45 -39.98 29.81 12.94
N ARG A 46 -40.33 29.20 14.07
CA ARG A 46 -40.12 27.78 14.34
C ARG A 46 -41.08 26.97 13.48
N ARG A 47 -40.75 26.78 12.20
CA ARG A 47 -41.36 25.72 11.40
C ARG A 47 -40.96 24.40 12.05
N ALA A 48 -41.95 23.67 12.57
CA ALA A 48 -41.78 22.27 12.92
C ALA A 48 -41.21 21.55 11.69
N ARG A 49 -39.90 21.26 11.71
CA ARG A 49 -39.33 20.29 10.78
C ARG A 49 -39.92 18.97 11.23
N CYS A 50 -40.68 18.34 10.36
CA CYS A 50 -40.90 16.92 10.47
C CYS A 50 -39.49 16.30 10.46
N ASP A 51 -39.03 15.86 11.62
CA ASP A 51 -37.77 15.13 11.78
C ASP A 51 -37.96 13.73 11.20
N THR A 52 -38.16 13.65 9.88
CA THR A 52 -37.84 12.43 9.16
C THR A 52 -36.34 12.28 9.30
N PRO A 53 -35.82 11.21 9.93
CA PRO A 53 -34.38 11.00 9.97
C PRO A 53 -33.89 11.06 8.52
N ALA A 54 -33.00 12.00 8.22
CA ALA A 54 -32.43 12.11 6.88
C ALA A 54 -31.89 10.73 6.52
N MET A 55 -32.42 10.11 5.45
CA MET A 55 -32.03 8.76 5.08
C MET A 55 -30.51 8.73 4.94
N ARG A 56 -29.86 7.86 5.74
CA ARG A 56 -28.41 7.67 5.63
C ARG A 56 -28.09 7.22 4.22
N LYS A 57 -27.08 7.84 3.62
CA LYS A 57 -26.57 7.37 2.33
C LYS A 57 -26.05 5.95 2.51
N ARG A 58 -26.34 5.08 1.54
CA ARG A 58 -25.93 3.68 1.55
C ARG A 58 -24.71 3.47 0.67
N ALA A 59 -23.77 2.67 1.14
CA ALA A 59 -22.61 2.23 0.38
C ALA A 59 -22.37 0.74 0.53
N ILE A 60 -22.05 0.09 -0.58
CA ILE A 60 -21.68 -1.32 -0.62
C ILE A 60 -20.22 -1.46 -1.02
N ILE A 61 -19.46 -2.21 -0.25
CA ILE A 61 -18.06 -2.52 -0.53
C ILE A 61 -17.97 -4.00 -0.88
N VAL A 62 -17.41 -4.31 -2.04
CA VAL A 62 -17.15 -5.69 -2.46
C VAL A 62 -15.67 -6.00 -2.28
N GLY A 63 -15.36 -6.92 -1.36
CA GLY A 63 -14.00 -7.31 -0.97
C GLY A 63 -13.53 -6.61 0.31
N SER A 64 -13.08 -7.40 1.28
CA SER A 64 -12.60 -6.96 2.59
C SER A 64 -11.07 -6.91 2.69
N GLY A 65 -10.38 -6.70 1.57
CA GLY A 65 -8.97 -6.33 1.61
C GLY A 65 -8.76 -4.99 2.32
N ILE A 66 -7.51 -4.70 2.67
CA ILE A 66 -7.16 -3.48 3.44
C ILE A 66 -7.73 -2.18 2.82
N ASN A 67 -7.75 -2.06 1.49
CA ASN A 67 -8.32 -0.91 0.80
C ASN A 67 -9.85 -0.83 0.96
N GLY A 68 -10.55 -1.96 0.82
CA GLY A 68 -12.01 -2.04 0.97
C GLY A 68 -12.44 -1.73 2.40
N LEU A 69 -11.77 -2.32 3.39
CA LEU A 69 -12.02 -2.05 4.81
C LEU A 69 -11.70 -0.61 5.19
N THR A 70 -10.63 -0.02 4.66
CA THR A 70 -10.30 1.40 4.89
C THR A 70 -11.38 2.32 4.34
N ALA A 71 -11.89 2.04 3.13
CA ALA A 71 -12.97 2.80 2.54
C ALA A 71 -14.27 2.64 3.34
N ALA A 72 -14.62 1.42 3.74
CA ALA A 72 -15.77 1.13 4.57
C ALA A 72 -15.73 1.87 5.92
N ALA A 73 -14.60 1.80 6.63
CA ALA A 73 -14.40 2.51 7.90
C ALA A 73 -14.49 4.03 7.73
N THR A 74 -13.94 4.57 6.64
CA THR A 74 -14.02 6.01 6.34
C THR A 74 -15.47 6.45 6.10
N LEU A 75 -16.23 5.66 5.33
CA LEU A 75 -17.63 5.95 5.03
C LEU A 75 -18.53 5.80 6.26
N SER A 76 -18.32 4.76 7.07
CA SER A 76 -19.11 4.52 8.28
C SER A 76 -18.93 5.63 9.32
N VAL A 77 -17.68 6.08 9.55
CA VAL A 77 -17.39 7.25 10.41
C VAL A 77 -18.03 8.53 9.85
N SER A 78 -18.21 8.62 8.54
CA SER A 78 -18.90 9.74 7.88
C SER A 78 -20.43 9.62 7.92
N GLY A 79 -20.98 8.64 8.64
CA GLY A 79 -22.42 8.44 8.84
C GLY A 79 -23.15 7.72 7.69
N TRP A 80 -22.42 7.11 6.76
CA TRP A 80 -23.02 6.24 5.75
C TRP A 80 -23.44 4.91 6.36
N ASP A 81 -24.53 4.36 5.86
CA ASP A 81 -24.90 2.96 6.08
C ASP A 81 -24.06 2.09 5.13
N VAL A 82 -23.22 1.24 5.70
CA VAL A 82 -22.15 0.55 5.00
C VAL A 82 -22.30 -0.96 5.15
N THR A 83 -22.32 -1.69 4.03
CA THR A 83 -22.21 -3.15 4.03
C THR A 83 -20.99 -3.61 3.23
N VAL A 84 -20.14 -4.41 3.84
CA VAL A 84 -18.98 -5.05 3.22
C VAL A 84 -19.31 -6.51 2.93
N TYR A 85 -19.15 -6.94 1.69
CA TYR A 85 -19.26 -8.35 1.30
C TYR A 85 -17.88 -8.93 1.04
N GLU A 86 -17.55 -10.02 1.73
CA GLU A 86 -16.33 -10.80 1.55
C GLU A 86 -16.70 -12.19 1.03
N ALA A 87 -15.97 -12.64 0.01
CA ALA A 87 -16.19 -13.94 -0.61
C ALA A 87 -15.67 -15.09 0.26
N MET A 88 -14.60 -14.85 1.02
CA MET A 88 -13.95 -15.83 1.88
C MET A 88 -14.56 -15.87 3.30
N PRO A 89 -14.31 -16.93 4.08
CA PRO A 89 -14.76 -17.00 5.48
C PRO A 89 -14.10 -15.98 6.42
N GLN A 90 -12.95 -15.42 6.00
CA GLN A 90 -12.15 -14.51 6.81
C GLN A 90 -11.80 -13.24 6.02
N ILE A 91 -11.99 -12.10 6.69
CA ILE A 91 -11.64 -10.78 6.15
C ILE A 91 -10.13 -10.52 6.12
N GLY A 92 -9.71 -9.51 5.35
CA GLY A 92 -8.34 -8.99 5.37
C GLY A 92 -7.51 -9.23 4.11
N GLY A 93 -7.95 -10.15 3.24
CA GLY A 93 -7.27 -10.46 1.98
C GLY A 93 -5.79 -10.82 2.18
N ALA A 94 -4.90 -10.05 1.56
CA ALA A 94 -3.44 -10.24 1.66
C ALA A 94 -2.82 -9.76 2.98
N ALA A 95 -3.58 -9.09 3.86
CA ALA A 95 -3.12 -8.63 5.18
C ALA A 95 -3.61 -9.54 6.30
N ARG A 96 -3.90 -10.82 5.98
CA ARG A 96 -4.33 -11.81 6.96
C ARG A 96 -3.13 -12.40 7.67
N THR A 97 -3.28 -12.57 8.98
CA THR A 97 -2.41 -13.38 9.83
C THR A 97 -3.18 -14.63 10.21
N VAL A 98 -2.59 -15.80 10.00
CA VAL A 98 -3.23 -17.10 10.26
C VAL A 98 -2.29 -18.05 11.00
N ASP A 99 -2.87 -18.99 11.72
CA ASP A 99 -2.16 -20.18 12.19
C ASP A 99 -2.16 -21.23 11.06
N LEU A 100 -0.98 -21.71 10.66
CA LEU A 100 -0.81 -22.74 9.64
C LEU A 100 -0.49 -24.12 10.23
N GLY A 101 -0.73 -24.31 11.53
CA GLY A 101 -0.52 -25.57 12.24
C GLY A 101 0.87 -25.72 12.85
N THR A 102 1.64 -24.64 12.95
CA THR A 102 2.97 -24.65 13.58
C THR A 102 2.87 -24.03 14.98
N PRO A 103 2.96 -24.82 16.07
CA PRO A 103 2.74 -24.32 17.42
C PRO A 103 3.64 -23.13 17.78
N GLY A 104 3.00 -22.05 18.25
CA GLY A 104 3.70 -20.81 18.65
C GLY A 104 4.03 -19.85 17.50
N PHE A 105 3.66 -20.16 16.26
CA PHE A 105 3.92 -19.32 15.10
C PHE A 105 2.63 -18.83 14.43
N LEU A 106 2.62 -17.54 14.09
CA LEU A 106 1.58 -16.90 13.27
C LEU A 106 2.20 -16.49 11.94
N HIS A 107 1.42 -16.57 10.87
CA HIS A 107 1.89 -16.35 9.51
C HIS A 107 1.08 -15.27 8.82
N ASP A 108 1.73 -14.16 8.45
CA ASP A 108 1.16 -13.19 7.53
C ASP A 108 1.16 -13.77 6.11
N VAL A 109 0.01 -14.19 5.58
CA VAL A 109 -0.05 -14.95 4.31
C VAL A 109 0.27 -14.12 3.05
N GLY A 110 0.36 -12.80 3.18
CA GLY A 110 0.70 -11.90 2.11
C GLY A 110 1.67 -10.81 2.57
N ALA A 111 1.16 -9.62 2.86
CA ALA A 111 1.98 -8.50 3.32
C ALA A 111 2.36 -8.68 4.80
N SER A 112 3.65 -8.76 5.11
CA SER A 112 4.17 -8.85 6.49
C SER A 112 4.77 -7.54 7.00
N ILE A 113 5.41 -6.78 6.09
CA ILE A 113 5.99 -5.47 6.38
C ILE A 113 5.11 -4.42 5.72
N LEU A 114 4.67 -3.40 6.49
CA LEU A 114 3.79 -2.34 6.00
C LEU A 114 4.43 -0.95 6.19
N PRO A 115 5.48 -0.60 5.42
CA PRO A 115 6.26 0.63 5.64
C PRO A 115 5.43 1.91 5.61
N MET A 116 4.36 1.92 4.81
CA MET A 116 3.50 3.10 4.63
C MET A 116 2.36 3.17 5.65
N ALA A 117 2.09 2.12 6.43
CA ALA A 117 0.96 2.11 7.37
C ALA A 117 1.07 3.20 8.46
N PRO A 118 2.22 3.41 9.13
CA PRO A 118 2.37 4.50 10.11
C PRO A 118 2.22 5.90 9.50
N LEU A 119 2.48 6.03 8.19
CA LEU A 119 2.44 7.29 7.46
C LEU A 119 1.08 7.56 6.79
N SER A 120 0.20 6.56 6.73
CA SER A 120 -1.08 6.64 6.03
C SER A 120 -2.01 7.68 6.68
N PRO A 121 -2.44 8.73 5.94
CA PRO A 121 -3.41 9.70 6.46
C PRO A 121 -4.75 9.06 6.82
N ALA A 122 -5.18 8.04 6.07
CA ALA A 122 -6.42 7.32 6.37
C ALA A 122 -6.30 6.60 7.72
N PHE A 123 -5.17 5.93 7.97
CA PHE A 123 -4.97 5.22 9.24
C PHE A 123 -4.81 6.16 10.42
N LYS A 124 -4.15 7.31 10.22
CA LYS A 124 -4.10 8.37 11.24
C LYS A 124 -5.49 8.91 11.58
N ASN A 125 -6.28 9.24 10.56
CA ASN A 125 -7.63 9.79 10.75
C ASN A 125 -8.60 8.79 11.39
N LEU A 126 -8.42 7.49 11.14
CA LEU A 126 -9.19 6.41 11.74
C LEU A 126 -8.64 5.97 13.12
N GLY A 127 -7.57 6.61 13.62
CA GLY A 127 -6.94 6.27 14.90
C GLY A 127 -6.27 4.89 14.94
N ILE A 128 -5.96 4.31 13.78
CA ILE A 128 -5.34 2.98 13.66
C ILE A 128 -3.88 3.04 14.10
N THR A 129 -3.15 4.09 13.70
CA THR A 129 -1.73 4.22 13.99
C THR A 129 -1.42 4.32 15.49
N SER A 130 -2.37 4.79 16.28
CA SER A 130 -2.26 4.89 17.75
C SER A 130 -2.84 3.69 18.49
N ALA A 131 -3.66 2.86 17.82
CA ALA A 131 -4.33 1.71 18.44
C ALA A 131 -3.53 0.41 18.29
N ILE A 132 -2.48 0.40 17.48
CA ILE A 132 -1.70 -0.79 17.14
C ILE A 132 -0.23 -0.51 17.43
N GLU A 133 0.44 -1.51 17.98
CA GLU A 133 1.88 -1.44 18.24
C GLU A 133 2.69 -1.80 17.00
N PHE A 134 3.41 -0.81 16.50
CA PHE A 134 4.41 -0.96 15.44
C PHE A 134 5.77 -1.15 16.08
N ILE A 135 6.47 -2.21 15.68
CA ILE A 135 7.83 -2.51 16.13
C ILE A 135 8.77 -2.16 14.97
N THR A 136 9.52 -1.08 15.12
CA THR A 136 10.51 -0.64 14.12
C THR A 136 11.87 -1.24 14.47
N PRO A 137 12.50 -2.03 13.58
CA PRO A 137 13.86 -2.53 13.78
C PRO A 137 14.90 -1.39 13.68
N SER A 138 16.06 -1.56 14.31
CA SER A 138 17.18 -0.60 14.20
C SER A 138 17.73 -0.51 12.78
N VAL A 139 17.60 -1.58 11.99
CA VAL A 139 17.86 -1.62 10.55
C VAL A 139 16.57 -1.99 9.83
N SER A 140 16.06 -1.12 8.95
CA SER A 140 14.85 -1.42 8.18
C SER A 140 15.07 -2.55 7.20
N VAL A 141 16.23 -2.52 6.55
CA VAL A 141 16.61 -3.48 5.51
C VAL A 141 18.12 -3.64 5.44
N ALA A 142 18.58 -4.87 5.24
CA ALA A 142 19.97 -5.20 4.95
C ALA A 142 20.09 -5.98 3.63
N HIS A 143 21.25 -5.87 2.99
CA HIS A 143 21.65 -6.61 1.82
C HIS A 143 23.00 -7.29 2.14
N PRO A 144 23.02 -8.61 2.38
CA PRO A 144 24.25 -9.34 2.64
C PRO A 144 25.05 -9.51 1.35
N ARG A 145 26.34 -9.78 1.51
CA ARG A 145 27.24 -10.13 0.41
C ARG A 145 27.86 -11.48 0.69
N ASP A 146 28.16 -12.23 -0.36
CA ASP A 146 28.87 -13.51 -0.23
C ASP A 146 30.28 -13.29 0.35
N ASP A 147 30.99 -12.28 -0.15
CA ASP A 147 32.41 -12.03 0.15
C ASP A 147 32.69 -10.68 0.85
N GLY A 148 31.83 -10.25 1.78
CA GLY A 148 32.08 -8.99 2.48
C GLY A 148 31.00 -8.55 3.47
N PRO A 149 31.20 -7.39 4.12
CA PRO A 149 30.22 -6.85 5.04
C PRO A 149 28.91 -6.50 4.30
N ALA A 150 27.80 -6.70 4.98
CA ALA A 150 26.49 -6.31 4.52
C ALA A 150 26.36 -4.78 4.47
N VAL A 151 25.43 -4.30 3.66
CA VAL A 151 25.00 -2.89 3.63
C VAL A 151 23.55 -2.81 4.05
N GLY A 152 23.17 -1.77 4.79
CA GLY A 152 21.83 -1.64 5.32
C GLY A 152 21.32 -0.21 5.35
N LEU A 153 20.05 -0.07 5.69
CA LEU A 153 19.38 1.22 5.83
C LEU A 153 18.67 1.29 7.17
N SER A 154 19.09 2.22 7.99
CA SER A 154 18.56 2.48 9.33
C SER A 154 17.73 3.77 9.33
N PRO A 155 16.61 3.83 10.06
CA PRO A 155 15.88 5.08 10.28
C PRO A 155 16.70 6.10 11.08
N ASP A 156 17.60 5.63 11.95
CA ASP A 156 18.37 6.48 12.85
C ASP A 156 19.73 6.86 12.27
N LEU A 157 20.40 5.90 11.62
CA LEU A 157 21.77 6.08 11.11
C LEU A 157 21.83 6.40 9.62
N GLY A 158 20.74 6.22 8.87
CA GLY A 158 20.75 6.29 7.42
C GLY A 158 21.46 5.09 6.79
N LEU A 159 22.29 5.34 5.78
CA LEU A 159 23.04 4.28 5.10
C LEU A 159 24.08 3.68 6.07
N VAL A 160 23.98 2.38 6.33
CA VAL A 160 24.91 1.63 7.18
C VAL A 160 25.82 0.79 6.29
N GLY A 161 27.10 1.13 6.26
CA GLY A 161 28.09 0.57 5.34
C GLY A 161 29.07 1.64 4.88
N PRO A 162 29.77 1.43 3.75
CA PRO A 162 30.63 2.45 3.16
C PRO A 162 29.88 3.77 2.91
N PRO A 163 30.47 4.92 3.25
CA PRO A 163 29.81 6.22 3.09
C PRO A 163 29.63 6.57 1.61
N ASP A 164 28.43 7.03 1.25
CA ASP A 164 28.08 7.39 -0.12
C ASP A 164 27.43 8.79 -0.18
N GLN A 165 28.15 9.76 -0.76
CA GLN A 165 27.68 11.15 -0.80
C GLN A 165 26.58 11.34 -1.83
N THR A 166 26.63 10.58 -2.92
CA THR A 166 25.61 10.60 -3.96
C THR A 166 24.28 10.05 -3.46
N TRP A 167 24.28 8.97 -2.67
CA TRP A 167 23.13 8.45 -1.94
C TRP A 167 22.52 9.53 -1.06
N ASN A 168 23.32 10.10 -0.16
CA ASN A 168 22.86 11.08 0.81
C ASN A 168 22.25 12.31 0.13
N ARG A 169 22.92 12.86 -0.90
CA ARG A 169 22.39 14.01 -1.67
C ARG A 169 21.12 13.68 -2.44
N TRP A 170 21.02 12.46 -2.96
CA TRP A 170 19.85 12.03 -3.74
C TRP A 170 18.65 11.76 -2.85
N LEU A 171 18.80 11.00 -1.76
CA LEU A 171 17.71 10.74 -0.81
C LEU A 171 17.26 11.98 -0.06
N ALA A 172 18.17 12.88 0.32
CA ALA A 172 17.84 14.10 1.07
C ALA A 172 16.68 14.88 0.42
N ARG A 173 16.59 14.90 -0.92
CA ARG A 173 15.53 15.57 -1.68
C ARG A 173 14.13 14.99 -1.46
N SER A 174 14.05 13.70 -1.12
CA SER A 174 12.80 12.96 -0.90
C SER A 174 12.52 12.69 0.59
N THR A 175 13.52 12.81 1.47
CA THR A 175 13.37 12.61 2.92
C THR A 175 13.01 13.88 3.70
N THR A 176 13.24 15.09 3.16
CA THR A 176 12.93 16.37 3.87
C THR A 176 11.46 16.46 4.34
N ASP A 177 10.50 15.91 3.60
CA ASP A 177 9.10 15.81 4.03
C ASP A 177 8.54 14.44 3.60
N ILE A 178 8.94 13.39 4.32
CA ILE A 178 8.51 12.02 4.03
C ILE A 178 6.99 11.86 4.06
N GLY A 179 6.29 12.61 4.94
CA GLY A 179 4.85 12.61 5.01
C GLY A 179 4.22 13.07 3.70
N ARG A 180 4.72 14.17 3.13
CA ARG A 180 4.26 14.70 1.84
C ARG A 180 4.62 13.79 0.66
N THR A 181 5.82 13.23 0.63
CA THR A 181 6.22 12.24 -0.38
C THR A 181 5.29 11.04 -0.35
N THR A 182 5.00 10.51 0.84
CA THR A 182 4.09 9.38 1.04
C THR A 182 2.65 9.72 0.64
N ARG A 183 2.14 10.91 0.98
CA ARG A 183 0.82 11.36 0.52
C ARG A 183 0.74 11.45 -1.00
N THR A 184 1.79 11.96 -1.65
CA THR A 184 1.86 12.07 -3.11
C THR A 184 1.76 10.69 -3.75
N LEU A 185 2.50 9.72 -3.21
CA LEU A 185 2.45 8.32 -3.64
C LEU A 185 1.08 7.69 -3.47
N LEU A 186 0.50 7.80 -2.27
CA LEU A 186 -0.81 7.23 -1.94
C LEU A 186 -1.96 7.92 -2.68
N SER A 187 -1.75 9.13 -3.22
CA SER A 187 -2.76 9.88 -3.96
C SER A 187 -2.64 9.73 -5.48
N PHE A 188 -1.67 8.98 -6.00
CA PHE A 188 -1.50 8.79 -7.44
C PHE A 188 -2.73 8.09 -8.07
N PRO A 189 -3.26 8.54 -9.22
CA PRO A 189 -2.76 9.57 -10.15
C PRO A 189 -3.39 10.97 -9.94
N ILE A 190 -4.04 11.22 -8.80
CA ILE A 190 -4.72 12.47 -8.47
C ILE A 190 -3.89 13.24 -7.43
N PRO A 191 -2.75 13.85 -7.80
CA PRO A 191 -1.96 14.62 -6.87
C PRO A 191 -2.79 15.79 -6.35
N ARG A 192 -2.78 16.01 -5.03
CA ARG A 192 -3.34 17.24 -4.46
C ARG A 192 -2.40 18.40 -4.81
N LEU A 193 -2.97 19.50 -5.33
CA LEU A 193 -2.22 20.70 -5.77
C LEU A 193 -1.25 21.25 -4.71
N ARG A 194 -1.56 21.07 -3.42
CA ARG A 194 -0.74 21.56 -2.28
C ARG A 194 0.63 20.90 -2.17
N ASP A 195 0.86 19.74 -2.78
CA ASP A 195 2.11 18.99 -2.68
C ASP A 195 2.97 19.07 -3.96
N GLY A 196 2.65 19.99 -4.89
CA GLY A 196 3.14 20.00 -6.27
C GLY A 196 4.67 20.06 -6.45
N LEU A 197 5.40 20.82 -5.61
CA LEU A 197 6.87 20.91 -5.73
C LEU A 197 7.55 19.60 -5.33
N SER A 198 7.18 19.03 -4.19
CA SER A 198 7.73 17.75 -3.72
C SER A 198 7.33 16.60 -4.65
N ALA A 199 6.10 16.62 -5.17
CA ALA A 199 5.65 15.71 -6.20
C ALA A 199 6.45 15.86 -7.51
N GLY A 200 6.80 17.09 -7.89
CA GLY A 200 7.65 17.38 -9.04
C GLY A 200 9.09 16.87 -8.88
N ILE A 201 9.69 17.10 -7.71
CA ILE A 201 11.04 16.60 -7.36
C ILE A 201 11.05 15.08 -7.37
N PHE A 202 10.11 14.45 -6.67
CA PHE A 202 9.96 12.99 -6.63
C PHE A 202 9.74 12.42 -8.03
N GLY A 203 8.86 13.05 -8.81
CA GLY A 203 8.59 12.68 -10.20
C GLY A 203 9.85 12.72 -11.05
N LEU A 204 10.62 13.81 -10.96
CA LEU A 204 11.88 13.99 -11.69
C LEU A 204 12.93 12.93 -11.30
N GLN A 205 13.07 12.61 -10.00
CA GLN A 205 13.96 11.54 -9.53
C GLN A 205 13.51 10.17 -10.06
N SER A 206 12.20 9.95 -10.17
CA SER A 206 11.60 8.71 -10.65
C SER A 206 11.68 8.52 -12.18
N LEU A 207 12.07 9.54 -12.96
CA LEU A 207 12.18 9.41 -14.42
C LEU A 207 13.39 8.58 -14.88
N ARG A 208 14.44 8.52 -14.05
CA ARG A 208 15.65 7.72 -14.34
C ARG A 208 15.32 6.23 -14.24
N ARG A 209 16.05 5.38 -14.97
CA ARG A 209 15.95 3.91 -14.82
C ARG A 209 16.62 3.49 -13.51
N ALA A 210 16.05 2.52 -12.80
CA ALA A 210 16.59 2.12 -11.50
C ALA A 210 18.03 1.60 -11.62
N SER A 211 18.33 0.85 -12.68
CA SER A 211 19.70 0.39 -12.99
C SER A 211 20.71 1.50 -13.30
N ALA A 212 20.25 2.67 -13.76
CA ALA A 212 21.11 3.83 -13.99
C ALA A 212 21.23 4.72 -12.74
N VAL A 213 20.33 4.56 -11.77
CA VAL A 213 20.47 5.17 -10.44
C VAL A 213 21.43 4.34 -9.60
N ALA A 214 21.23 3.01 -9.55
CA ALA A 214 22.09 2.07 -8.82
C ALA A 214 23.57 2.19 -9.21
N ARG A 215 23.88 2.22 -10.52
CA ARG A 215 25.26 2.37 -11.02
C ARG A 215 25.84 3.79 -10.86
N GLY A 216 25.02 4.75 -10.44
CA GLY A 216 25.42 6.14 -10.30
C GLY A 216 25.83 6.53 -8.88
N PHE A 217 25.76 5.60 -7.93
CA PHE A 217 26.25 5.81 -6.56
C PHE A 217 27.78 5.70 -6.50
N ASP A 218 28.36 6.27 -5.45
CA ASP A 218 29.82 6.33 -5.26
C ASP A 218 30.39 4.95 -4.87
N THR A 219 29.54 4.10 -4.29
CA THR A 219 29.87 2.76 -3.77
C THR A 219 29.00 1.70 -4.44
N GLU A 220 29.57 0.50 -4.63
CA GLU A 220 28.82 -0.64 -5.18
C GLU A 220 27.70 -1.06 -4.22
N GLU A 221 27.97 -0.98 -2.91
CA GLU A 221 27.08 -1.31 -1.81
C GLU A 221 25.80 -0.48 -1.82
N ALA A 222 25.90 0.84 -1.98
CA ALA A 222 24.71 1.69 -2.13
C ALA A 222 23.92 1.34 -3.41
N GLY A 223 24.63 0.98 -4.48
CA GLY A 223 24.04 0.47 -5.73
C GLY A 223 23.23 -0.80 -5.54
N MET A 224 23.80 -1.80 -4.86
CA MET A 224 23.15 -3.07 -4.56
C MET A 224 21.93 -2.88 -3.66
N LEU A 225 22.08 -2.11 -2.57
CA LEU A 225 20.97 -1.78 -1.68
C LEU A 225 19.81 -1.13 -2.44
N PHE A 226 20.10 -0.14 -3.31
CA PHE A 226 19.07 0.49 -4.11
C PHE A 226 18.41 -0.47 -5.11
N ALA A 227 19.19 -1.35 -5.74
CA ALA A 227 18.65 -2.33 -6.68
C ALA A 227 17.67 -3.29 -5.97
N GLY A 228 17.98 -3.75 -4.76
CA GLY A 228 17.07 -4.56 -3.94
C GLY A 228 15.79 -3.81 -3.55
N LEU A 229 15.92 -2.54 -3.13
CA LEU A 229 14.78 -1.66 -2.87
C LEU A 229 13.88 -1.49 -4.10
N ALA A 230 14.49 -1.27 -5.26
CA ALA A 230 13.80 -1.13 -6.52
C ALA A 230 13.10 -2.43 -6.97
N ALA A 231 13.69 -3.60 -6.68
CA ALA A 231 13.12 -4.91 -7.03
C ALA A 231 11.75 -5.18 -6.39
N HIS A 232 11.36 -4.44 -5.34
CA HIS A 232 10.02 -4.51 -4.74
C HIS A 232 8.90 -4.10 -5.71
N ALA A 233 9.22 -3.42 -6.81
CA ALA A 233 8.27 -3.16 -7.88
C ALA A 233 7.84 -4.44 -8.62
N VAL A 234 8.57 -5.55 -8.42
CA VAL A 234 8.40 -6.84 -9.11
C VAL A 234 8.29 -6.64 -10.63
N ALA A 235 9.21 -5.84 -11.15
CA ALA A 235 9.31 -5.50 -12.56
C ALA A 235 10.78 -5.30 -12.94
N PRO A 236 11.14 -5.45 -14.23
CA PRO A 236 12.52 -5.24 -14.67
C PRO A 236 13.09 -3.88 -14.23
N LEU A 237 14.29 -3.87 -13.64
CA LEU A 237 14.95 -2.65 -13.10
C LEU A 237 15.26 -1.58 -14.17
N ASN A 238 15.14 -1.91 -15.45
CA ASN A 238 15.27 -0.97 -16.56
C ASN A 238 13.98 -0.15 -16.81
N HIS A 239 12.86 -0.48 -16.15
CA HIS A 239 11.60 0.22 -16.30
C HIS A 239 11.55 1.50 -15.42
N ARG A 240 11.00 2.59 -15.96
CA ARG A 240 11.01 3.92 -15.28
C ARG A 240 10.18 3.96 -14.00
N ALA A 241 9.04 3.26 -13.97
CA ALA A 241 8.16 3.20 -12.79
C ALA A 241 8.84 2.63 -11.54
N VAL A 242 9.91 1.84 -11.72
CA VAL A 242 10.57 1.06 -10.67
C VAL A 242 11.41 1.95 -9.75
N THR A 243 12.03 3.00 -10.28
CA THR A 243 12.83 3.95 -9.49
C THR A 243 12.00 4.64 -8.42
N GLY A 244 10.74 4.97 -8.74
CA GLY A 244 9.83 5.59 -7.77
C GLY A 244 9.56 4.67 -6.58
N VAL A 245 9.36 3.37 -6.81
CA VAL A 245 9.17 2.38 -5.73
C VAL A 245 10.43 2.30 -4.86
N GLY A 246 11.60 2.12 -5.47
CA GLY A 246 12.88 2.05 -4.74
C GLY A 246 13.16 3.30 -3.92
N LEU A 247 12.98 4.49 -4.52
CA LEU A 247 13.17 5.78 -3.84
C LEU A 247 12.23 5.95 -2.65
N SER A 248 10.96 5.55 -2.81
CA SER A 248 9.96 5.65 -1.74
C SER A 248 10.31 4.75 -0.57
N LEU A 249 10.64 3.50 -0.86
CA LEU A 249 11.01 2.51 0.14
C LEU A 249 12.30 2.90 0.86
N ALA A 250 13.30 3.43 0.13
CA ALA A 250 14.53 3.96 0.69
C ALA A 250 14.25 5.14 1.63
N ALA A 251 13.45 6.10 1.18
CA ALA A 251 13.14 7.29 1.97
C ALA A 251 12.38 6.93 3.25
N ILE A 252 11.44 5.98 3.20
CA ILE A 252 10.70 5.50 4.39
C ILE A 252 11.66 4.74 5.33
N ALA A 253 12.49 3.85 4.81
CA ALA A 253 13.47 3.09 5.60
C ALA A 253 14.44 3.99 6.37
N GLN A 254 14.87 5.10 5.75
CA GLN A 254 15.81 6.07 6.33
C GLN A 254 15.12 7.15 7.20
N THR A 255 13.80 7.10 7.40
CA THR A 255 13.09 8.10 8.21
C THR A 255 12.24 7.49 9.31
N THR A 256 11.15 6.81 8.95
CA THR A 256 10.25 6.16 9.93
C THR A 256 10.53 4.68 10.12
N GLY A 257 11.41 4.13 9.27
CA GLY A 257 11.76 2.73 9.24
C GLY A 257 10.66 1.85 8.67
N TRP A 258 10.90 0.54 8.67
CA TRP A 258 9.98 -0.48 8.18
C TRP A 258 9.45 -1.33 9.34
N PRO A 259 8.36 -0.92 10.00
CA PRO A 259 7.88 -1.66 11.15
C PRO A 259 7.14 -2.94 10.77
N VAL A 260 7.24 -3.91 11.67
CA VAL A 260 6.30 -5.03 11.80
C VAL A 260 5.21 -4.67 12.80
N ILE A 261 4.11 -5.42 12.77
CA ILE A 261 3.00 -5.21 13.70
C ILE A 261 3.05 -6.31 14.77
N ARG A 262 3.00 -5.93 16.05
CA ARG A 262 2.90 -6.92 17.12
C ARG A 262 1.63 -7.75 16.93
N GLY A 263 1.81 -9.07 16.79
CA GLY A 263 0.70 -10.00 16.57
C GLY A 263 0.20 -10.10 15.13
N GLY A 264 0.94 -9.53 14.16
CA GLY A 264 0.68 -9.70 12.73
C GLY A 264 -0.22 -8.64 12.11
N THR A 265 -0.26 -8.62 10.78
CA THR A 265 -1.00 -7.64 9.98
C THR A 265 -2.52 -7.68 10.16
N GLN A 266 -3.05 -8.80 10.65
CA GLN A 266 -4.46 -8.96 11.01
C GLN A 266 -4.93 -7.89 12.01
N LYS A 267 -4.05 -7.35 12.86
CA LYS A 267 -4.43 -6.28 13.81
C LYS A 267 -4.98 -5.02 13.13
N ILE A 268 -4.48 -4.67 11.93
CA ILE A 268 -5.04 -3.54 11.16
C ILE A 268 -6.42 -3.90 10.63
N VAL A 269 -6.58 -5.13 10.13
CA VAL A 269 -7.84 -5.66 9.60
C VAL A 269 -8.92 -5.64 10.69
N ASP A 270 -8.58 -6.16 11.88
CA ASP A 270 -9.49 -6.22 13.02
C ASP A 270 -9.88 -4.80 13.47
N ARG A 271 -8.91 -3.88 13.58
CA ARG A 271 -9.19 -2.51 13.99
C ARG A 271 -10.09 -1.76 13.00
N LEU A 272 -9.90 -1.99 11.70
CA LEU A 272 -10.79 -1.46 10.67
C LEU A 272 -12.19 -2.04 10.79
N ALA A 273 -12.31 -3.36 11.00
CA ALA A 273 -13.58 -4.04 11.17
C ALA A 273 -14.35 -3.53 12.41
N ASP A 274 -13.65 -3.34 13.53
CA ASP A 274 -14.21 -2.76 14.75
C ASP A 274 -14.72 -1.34 14.52
N THR A 275 -13.96 -0.53 13.77
CA THR A 275 -14.37 0.83 13.41
C THR A 275 -15.63 0.83 12.56
N ILE A 276 -15.77 -0.10 11.61
CA ILE A 276 -16.98 -0.27 10.80
C ILE A 276 -18.17 -0.61 11.69
N ARG A 277 -18.04 -1.66 12.51
CA ARG A 277 -19.12 -2.16 13.39
C ARG A 277 -19.54 -1.14 14.44
N ALA A 278 -18.59 -0.46 15.06
CA ALA A 278 -18.86 0.60 16.06
C ALA A 278 -19.66 1.78 15.49
N ASN A 279 -19.61 1.99 14.16
CA ASN A 279 -20.37 3.03 13.46
C ASN A 279 -21.62 2.48 12.75
N GLY A 280 -22.04 1.25 13.09
CA GLY A 280 -23.26 0.61 12.57
C GLY A 280 -23.13 0.00 11.17
N GLY A 281 -21.90 -0.13 10.65
CA GLY A 281 -21.66 -0.84 9.39
C GLY A 281 -21.65 -2.36 9.59
N THR A 282 -21.99 -3.08 8.52
CA THR A 282 -22.09 -4.55 8.50
C THR A 282 -20.97 -5.15 7.66
N ILE A 283 -20.45 -6.30 8.08
CA ILE A 283 -19.48 -7.11 7.34
C ILE A 283 -20.02 -8.52 7.23
N VAL A 284 -20.24 -8.98 6.00
CA VAL A 284 -20.77 -10.31 5.69
C VAL A 284 -19.70 -11.11 4.95
N VAL A 285 -19.33 -12.26 5.50
CA VAL A 285 -18.36 -13.20 4.93
C VAL A 285 -19.08 -14.29 4.14
N ASP A 286 -18.32 -15.16 3.45
CA ASP A 286 -18.87 -16.28 2.66
C ASP A 286 -19.93 -15.83 1.61
N THR A 287 -19.84 -14.58 1.16
CA THR A 287 -20.82 -13.95 0.29
C THR A 287 -20.13 -13.42 -0.97
N PRO A 288 -19.83 -14.29 -1.95
CA PRO A 288 -19.24 -13.88 -3.21
C PRO A 288 -20.24 -13.03 -4.01
N VAL A 289 -19.82 -11.82 -4.38
CA VAL A 289 -20.59 -10.95 -5.30
C VAL A 289 -20.06 -11.13 -6.71
N SER A 290 -20.84 -11.77 -7.59
CA SER A 290 -20.47 -12.01 -8.99
C SER A 290 -21.00 -10.95 -9.96
N THR A 291 -22.05 -10.21 -9.57
CA THR A 291 -22.67 -9.15 -10.36
C THR A 291 -23.26 -8.06 -9.47
N LEU A 292 -23.24 -6.82 -9.94
CA LEU A 292 -23.93 -5.70 -9.29
C LEU A 292 -25.45 -5.71 -9.46
N ASP A 293 -26.00 -6.58 -10.30
CA ASP A 293 -27.46 -6.65 -10.48
C ASP A 293 -28.19 -7.27 -9.29
N ASN A 294 -27.49 -8.08 -8.49
CA ASN A 294 -28.03 -8.76 -7.30
C ASN A 294 -27.74 -7.99 -5.99
N VAL A 295 -27.20 -6.78 -6.10
CA VAL A 295 -26.84 -5.95 -4.97
C VAL A 295 -28.00 -5.01 -4.65
N GLU A 296 -28.30 -4.83 -3.36
CA GLU A 296 -29.38 -3.94 -2.94
C GLU A 296 -29.22 -2.51 -3.49
N PRO A 297 -30.33 -1.79 -3.77
CA PRO A 297 -30.24 -0.40 -4.20
C PRO A 297 -29.41 0.44 -3.24
N THR A 298 -28.42 1.16 -3.74
CA THR A 298 -27.44 1.88 -2.91
C THR A 298 -26.95 3.15 -3.61
N ASP A 299 -26.43 4.11 -2.85
CA ASP A 299 -25.95 5.38 -3.40
C ASP A 299 -24.53 5.25 -3.97
N ALA A 300 -23.74 4.29 -3.48
CA ALA A 300 -22.38 4.04 -3.94
C ALA A 300 -22.00 2.56 -3.85
N VAL A 301 -21.23 2.09 -4.84
CA VAL A 301 -20.58 0.78 -4.80
C VAL A 301 -19.08 0.95 -4.98
N LEU A 302 -18.29 0.39 -4.06
CA LEU A 302 -16.83 0.37 -4.13
C LEU A 302 -16.37 -1.07 -4.34
N LEU A 303 -15.71 -1.30 -5.47
CA LEU A 303 -15.15 -2.61 -5.81
C LEU A 303 -13.70 -2.69 -5.29
N GLY A 304 -13.54 -3.23 -4.09
CA GLY A 304 -12.24 -3.54 -3.46
C GLY A 304 -11.58 -4.80 -4.00
N THR A 305 -11.85 -5.16 -5.25
CA THR A 305 -11.37 -6.36 -5.94
C THR A 305 -10.26 -6.04 -6.94
N SER A 306 -9.69 -7.06 -7.60
CA SER A 306 -8.79 -6.85 -8.74
C SER A 306 -9.51 -6.13 -9.90
N ALA A 307 -8.77 -5.46 -10.78
CA ALA A 307 -9.34 -4.78 -11.94
C ALA A 307 -10.14 -5.73 -12.86
N PRO A 308 -9.65 -6.94 -13.23
CA PRO A 308 -10.45 -7.89 -14.00
C PRO A 308 -11.74 -8.33 -13.27
N ALA A 309 -11.67 -8.58 -11.96
CA ALA A 309 -12.85 -8.93 -11.17
C ALA A 309 -13.86 -7.77 -11.11
N ALA A 310 -13.39 -6.53 -10.93
CA ALA A 310 -14.24 -5.35 -10.94
C ALA A 310 -14.93 -5.14 -12.30
N ALA A 311 -14.23 -5.45 -13.40
CA ALA A 311 -14.80 -5.42 -14.74
C ALA A 311 -15.92 -6.46 -14.94
N HIS A 312 -15.74 -7.65 -14.37
CA HIS A 312 -16.71 -8.73 -14.39
C HIS A 312 -17.94 -8.38 -13.54
N ILE A 313 -17.73 -8.09 -12.26
CA ILE A 313 -18.79 -7.75 -11.29
C ILE A 313 -19.58 -6.53 -11.74
N GLY A 314 -18.89 -5.50 -12.22
CA GLY A 314 -19.51 -4.27 -12.72
C GLY A 314 -20.36 -4.47 -13.98
N GLY A 315 -20.14 -5.54 -14.75
CA GLY A 315 -21.01 -5.94 -15.85
C GLY A 315 -21.39 -4.80 -16.80
N GLN A 316 -22.70 -4.58 -17.00
CA GLN A 316 -23.22 -3.47 -17.80
C GLN A 316 -23.50 -2.20 -16.96
N ARG A 317 -23.36 -2.27 -15.63
CA ARG A 317 -23.54 -1.12 -14.72
C ARG A 317 -22.39 -0.13 -14.80
N ILE A 318 -21.25 -0.53 -15.34
CA ILE A 318 -20.11 0.35 -15.65
C ILE A 318 -19.98 0.58 -17.16
N SER A 319 -19.43 1.73 -17.56
CA SER A 319 -19.29 2.05 -18.99
C SER A 319 -18.45 1.00 -19.74
N ARG A 320 -18.83 0.72 -20.99
CA ARG A 320 -18.09 -0.20 -21.88
C ARG A 320 -16.59 0.12 -21.95
N ARG A 321 -16.25 1.42 -21.98
CA ARG A 321 -14.86 1.89 -22.00
C ARG A 321 -14.12 1.55 -20.72
N LEU A 322 -14.73 1.78 -19.55
CA LEU A 322 -14.12 1.44 -18.27
C LEU A 322 -13.95 -0.07 -18.12
N ARG A 323 -14.99 -0.84 -18.42
CA ARG A 323 -14.95 -2.31 -18.41
C ARG A 323 -13.78 -2.85 -19.25
N HIS A 324 -13.67 -2.41 -20.51
CA HIS A 324 -12.60 -2.84 -21.39
C HIS A 324 -11.20 -2.52 -20.84
N ARG A 325 -11.01 -1.34 -20.22
CA ARG A 325 -9.73 -0.97 -19.59
C ARG A 325 -9.39 -1.87 -18.41
N LEU A 326 -10.37 -2.14 -17.55
CA LEU A 326 -10.18 -2.96 -16.36
C LEU A 326 -9.90 -4.43 -16.75
N SER A 327 -10.65 -4.99 -17.69
CA SER A 327 -10.45 -6.36 -18.20
C SER A 327 -9.08 -6.57 -18.85
N GLY A 328 -8.50 -5.53 -19.48
CA GLY A 328 -7.18 -5.60 -20.09
C GLY A 328 -6.01 -5.46 -19.11
N THR A 329 -6.26 -5.38 -17.81
CA THR A 329 -5.20 -5.26 -16.80
C THR A 329 -4.60 -6.64 -16.55
N ALA A 330 -3.35 -6.84 -16.97
CA ALA A 330 -2.62 -8.06 -16.69
C ALA A 330 -2.32 -8.17 -15.19
N PRO A 331 -2.43 -9.37 -14.58
CA PRO A 331 -1.94 -9.58 -13.22
C PRO A 331 -0.43 -9.32 -13.16
N GLY A 332 0.03 -8.84 -12.01
CA GLY A 332 1.47 -8.77 -11.72
C GLY A 332 2.08 -10.17 -11.63
N PRO A 333 3.42 -10.26 -11.60
CA PRO A 333 4.09 -11.54 -11.33
C PRO A 333 3.63 -12.13 -9.99
N GLY A 334 3.51 -13.45 -9.96
CA GLY A 334 3.19 -14.18 -8.74
C GLY A 334 4.36 -14.18 -7.76
N VAL A 335 4.04 -14.37 -6.48
CA VAL A 335 5.03 -14.59 -5.42
C VAL A 335 4.81 -15.99 -4.89
N TYR A 336 5.89 -16.77 -4.82
CA TYR A 336 5.91 -18.03 -4.08
C TYR A 336 6.56 -17.76 -2.72
N LYS A 337 5.76 -17.85 -1.66
CA LYS A 337 6.21 -17.55 -0.30
C LYS A 337 6.54 -18.84 0.43
N VAL A 338 7.68 -18.85 1.12
CA VAL A 338 8.09 -19.93 2.02
C VAL A 338 8.23 -19.34 3.42
N ASP A 339 7.52 -19.92 4.37
CA ASP A 339 7.63 -19.58 5.79
C ASP A 339 8.36 -20.71 6.52
N TRP A 340 9.44 -20.37 7.22
CA TRP A 340 10.21 -21.33 8.02
C TRP A 340 10.07 -21.04 9.52
N ALA A 341 9.63 -22.04 10.28
CA ALA A 341 9.73 -22.03 11.73
C ALA A 341 11.08 -22.60 12.15
N LEU A 342 11.90 -21.77 12.77
CA LEU A 342 13.28 -22.09 13.16
C LEU A 342 13.39 -22.23 14.68
N LYS A 343 14.26 -23.13 15.14
CA LYS A 343 14.55 -23.31 16.59
C LYS A 343 15.36 -22.16 17.21
N GLY A 344 15.88 -21.26 16.37
CA GLY A 344 16.69 -20.12 16.78
C GLY A 344 16.80 -19.10 15.66
N HIS A 345 17.63 -18.09 15.87
CA HIS A 345 17.86 -17.04 14.88
C HIS A 345 18.51 -17.59 13.60
N ILE A 346 18.23 -16.94 12.47
CA ILE A 346 18.95 -17.21 11.22
C ILE A 346 20.43 -16.88 11.45
N PRO A 347 21.37 -17.80 11.18
CA PRO A 347 22.79 -17.61 11.47
C PRO A 347 23.46 -16.77 10.40
N TRP A 348 23.02 -15.52 10.22
CA TRP A 348 23.70 -14.57 9.33
C TRP A 348 25.16 -14.39 9.78
N THR A 349 26.07 -14.43 8.81
CA THR A 349 27.51 -14.19 9.01
C THR A 349 27.76 -12.75 9.46
N ASP A 350 27.11 -11.78 8.81
CA ASP A 350 27.16 -10.37 9.21
C ASP A 350 26.07 -10.07 10.27
N PRO A 351 26.44 -9.53 11.46
CA PRO A 351 25.49 -9.13 12.48
C PRO A 351 24.45 -8.11 12.02
N LEU A 352 24.76 -7.24 11.06
CA LEU A 352 23.85 -6.22 10.54
C LEU A 352 22.53 -6.83 10.02
N CYS A 353 22.60 -8.01 9.43
CA CYS A 353 21.43 -8.73 8.93
C CYS A 353 20.53 -9.27 10.05
N ARG A 354 21.06 -9.46 11.27
CA ARG A 354 20.26 -9.89 12.44
C ARG A 354 19.44 -8.74 13.02
N ASP A 355 19.93 -7.52 12.85
CA ASP A 355 19.25 -6.30 13.30
C ASP A 355 18.18 -5.82 12.31
N ALA A 356 18.09 -6.45 11.14
CA ALA A 356 17.16 -6.11 10.08
C ALA A 356 15.88 -6.96 10.10
N ALA A 357 14.72 -6.32 9.97
CA ALA A 357 13.46 -7.05 9.75
C ALA A 357 13.30 -7.55 8.30
N THR A 358 14.02 -6.95 7.35
CA THR A 358 14.01 -7.36 5.94
C THR A 358 15.44 -7.55 5.45
N VAL A 359 15.70 -8.68 4.79
CA VAL A 359 16.98 -8.97 4.15
C VAL A 359 16.73 -9.21 2.67
N HIS A 360 17.39 -8.45 1.80
CA HIS A 360 17.33 -8.66 0.34
C HIS A 360 18.41 -9.66 -0.04
N LEU A 361 18.03 -10.72 -0.76
CA LEU A 361 18.98 -11.73 -1.24
C LEU A 361 19.05 -11.68 -2.77
N GLY A 362 20.27 -11.69 -3.31
CA GLY A 362 20.58 -11.87 -4.72
C GLY A 362 20.93 -10.61 -5.51
#